data_AF-A0A328MSS2-F1
#
_entry.id   AF-A0A328MSS2-F1
#
_cell.length_a   1.000
_cell.length_b   1.000
_cell.length_c   1.000
_cell.angle_alpha   90.00
_cell.angle_beta   90.00
_cell.angle_gamma   90.00
#
_symmetry.space_group_name_H-M   'P 1'
#
loop_
_entity.id
_entity.type
_entity.pdbx_description
1 polymer ?
#
loop_
_entity_poly.entity_id
_entity_poly.type
_entity_poly.pdbx_seq_one_letter_code
_entity_poly.pdbx_strand_id
1 'polypeptide(L)'
;MANPLVAAAADTPPSAWAGVWICEDTELIAQGVRTGSWIDGGLGVVSAGLDALALVSDPVGALLQYGIAWLIEHVKPLSEALDWLAGDPAQITAHAQTWRNVAGSLRDEAAELARAVRTDVAGWGGSAGPAYRAWAAEQQQAITGLAQGADTMAAITEGTAGLVAAVRLLVRDAIATCVSRLIVYAGELLITGGLATPLVVEQVTTLVASWGARIARLLRGLLASLRRLIPEMRRLGDLIERLKQALGRLLKGESPPSRNTPEPEPPRETPGHGVTEQQRIHDLGMDPATGRFRPGEAETAVRLEQEVGVRLQRAPADSSADWVDEAGRTYDAVGNFPAEFFDRQWPQLQPPRPATGSPVPAGRKDDRLELYDVAEVREARPSEQLPAGAVGTVIDVFNDPPTAYDIEFVDTDGRTVAMVTLQADKVVQRDGHL
;
A
#
# COMPACT_ATOMS: atom_id res chain seq x y z
N MET A 1 48.02 -14.52 30.01
CA MET A 1 47.90 -14.88 28.58
C MET A 1 46.42 -14.87 28.24
N ALA A 2 46.01 -14.02 27.29
CA ALA A 2 44.61 -13.90 26.86
C ALA A 2 44.24 -15.06 25.89
N ASN A 3 42.99 -15.53 25.95
CA ASN A 3 42.49 -16.67 25.19
C ASN A 3 42.43 -16.36 23.67
N PRO A 4 43.10 -17.14 22.79
CA PRO A 4 43.14 -16.90 21.35
C PRO A 4 41.80 -17.19 20.61
N LEU A 5 40.76 -17.63 21.33
CA LEU A 5 39.41 -17.86 20.80
C LEU A 5 38.42 -16.72 21.12
N VAL A 6 38.86 -15.66 21.81
CA VAL A 6 38.04 -14.49 22.12
C VAL A 6 38.50 -13.33 21.23
N ALA A 7 37.71 -13.03 20.20
CA ALA A 7 37.87 -11.79 19.45
C ALA A 7 37.56 -10.61 20.39
N ALA A 8 38.46 -9.63 20.48
CA ALA A 8 38.13 -8.35 21.08
C ALA A 8 36.97 -7.74 20.29
N ALA A 9 35.92 -7.28 21.00
CA ALA A 9 34.83 -6.55 20.37
C ALA A 9 35.44 -5.41 19.54
N ALA A 10 35.20 -5.41 18.24
CA ALA A 10 35.56 -4.27 17.43
C ALA A 10 34.70 -3.10 17.91
N ASP A 11 35.32 -2.08 18.48
CA ASP A 11 34.71 -0.77 18.72
C ASP A 11 34.43 -0.10 17.37
N THR A 12 33.46 -0.65 16.64
CA THR A 12 32.85 0.05 15.52
C THR A 12 31.82 0.98 16.18
N PRO A 13 31.99 2.31 16.12
CA PRO A 13 30.96 3.21 16.59
C PRO A 13 29.65 2.85 15.88
N PRO A 14 28.47 2.95 16.54
CA PRO A 14 27.21 2.78 15.85
C PRO A 14 27.22 3.71 14.65
N SER A 15 27.05 3.17 13.44
CA SER A 15 26.84 4.01 12.26
C SER A 15 25.68 4.95 12.57
N ALA A 16 25.69 6.16 12.00
CA ALA A 16 24.53 7.05 12.12
C ALA A 16 23.23 6.41 11.57
N TRP A 17 23.39 5.26 10.89
CA TRP A 17 22.41 4.44 10.19
C TRP A 17 22.17 3.08 10.83
N ALA A 18 22.65 2.82 12.06
CA ALA A 18 22.51 1.51 12.72
C ALA A 18 21.05 1.08 12.97
N GLY A 19 20.05 1.88 12.54
CA GLY A 19 18.69 1.46 12.23
C GLY A 19 18.31 1.90 10.81
N VAL A 20 18.13 0.94 9.91
CA VAL A 20 17.97 1.02 8.44
C VAL A 20 16.66 1.70 7.97
N TRP A 21 15.95 2.38 8.86
CA TRP A 21 14.55 2.77 8.65
C TRP A 21 14.30 3.89 7.64
N ILE A 22 15.21 4.84 7.40
CA ILE A 22 14.89 6.03 6.55
C ILE A 22 14.78 5.66 5.07
N CYS A 23 15.71 4.85 4.56
CA CYS A 23 15.68 4.40 3.17
C CYS A 23 14.55 3.38 2.96
N GLU A 24 14.32 2.49 3.94
CA GLU A 24 13.18 1.56 3.94
C GLU A 24 11.84 2.29 3.98
N ASP A 25 11.68 3.30 4.82
CA ASP A 25 10.49 4.15 4.89
C ASP A 25 10.25 4.88 3.55
N THR A 26 11.32 5.35 2.92
CA THR A 26 11.25 5.98 1.60
C THR A 26 10.80 4.97 0.54
N GLU A 27 11.26 3.71 0.61
CA GLU A 27 10.83 2.62 -0.28
C GLU A 27 9.37 2.24 -0.05
N LEU A 28 8.93 2.17 1.20
CA LEU A 28 7.53 1.85 1.53
C LEU A 28 6.58 2.90 0.97
N ILE A 29 6.93 4.19 1.12
CA ILE A 29 6.16 5.28 0.49
C ILE A 29 6.22 5.16 -1.03
N ALA A 30 7.40 4.90 -1.61
CA ALA A 30 7.57 4.73 -3.05
C ALA A 30 6.71 3.58 -3.59
N GLN A 31 6.65 2.46 -2.88
CA GLN A 31 5.83 1.31 -3.22
C GLN A 31 4.35 1.64 -3.11
N GLY A 32 3.89 2.24 -2.01
CA GLY A 32 2.48 2.65 -1.86
C GLY A 32 2.02 3.63 -2.96
N VAL A 33 2.87 4.58 -3.34
CA VAL A 33 2.59 5.48 -4.46
C VAL A 33 2.48 4.72 -5.78
N ARG A 34 3.44 3.81 -6.06
CA ARG A 34 3.49 3.04 -7.31
C ARG A 34 2.37 2.02 -7.44
N THR A 35 1.98 1.37 -6.34
CA THR A 35 0.85 0.42 -6.31
C THR A 35 -0.50 1.14 -6.31
N GLY A 36 -0.52 2.46 -6.16
CA GLY A 36 -1.74 3.24 -6.17
C GLY A 36 -2.57 3.09 -4.90
N SER A 37 -1.96 2.75 -3.76
CA SER A 37 -2.68 2.60 -2.47
C SER A 37 -3.42 3.87 -2.03
N TRP A 38 -2.94 5.02 -2.51
CA TRP A 38 -3.54 6.33 -2.29
C TRP A 38 -4.73 6.62 -3.20
N ILE A 39 -4.89 5.87 -4.31
CA ILE A 39 -5.98 6.03 -5.27
C ILE A 39 -7.25 5.43 -4.66
N ASP A 40 -8.33 6.19 -4.71
CA ASP A 40 -9.64 5.69 -4.29
C ASP A 40 -10.08 4.50 -5.17
N GLY A 41 -10.43 3.37 -4.56
CA GLY A 41 -10.76 2.13 -5.28
C GLY A 41 -11.92 2.29 -6.28
N GLY A 42 -12.79 3.29 -6.08
CA GLY A 42 -13.87 3.61 -7.02
C GLY A 42 -13.41 4.25 -8.33
N LEU A 43 -12.13 4.63 -8.47
CA LEU A 43 -11.57 5.19 -9.70
C LEU A 43 -11.01 4.12 -10.66
N GLY A 44 -10.81 2.89 -10.20
CA GLY A 44 -10.06 1.85 -10.93
C GLY A 44 -8.57 2.18 -11.06
N VAL A 45 -7.76 1.18 -11.45
CA VAL A 45 -6.31 1.38 -11.68
C VAL A 45 -6.12 2.20 -12.94
N VAL A 46 -5.79 3.48 -12.79
CA VAL A 46 -5.45 4.36 -13.91
C VAL A 46 -3.96 4.17 -14.22
N SER A 47 -3.65 3.32 -15.21
CA SER A 47 -2.29 3.24 -15.75
C SER A 47 -1.94 4.55 -16.46
N ALA A 48 -0.78 5.11 -16.15
CA ALA A 48 -0.31 6.38 -16.70
C ALA A 48 0.06 6.22 -18.20
N GLY A 49 -0.95 6.21 -19.07
CA GLY A 49 -0.76 6.39 -20.51
C GLY A 49 -0.73 7.88 -20.84
N LEU A 50 0.47 8.47 -20.94
CA LEU A 50 0.65 9.89 -21.26
C LEU A 50 0.57 10.22 -22.76
N ASP A 51 -0.01 9.35 -23.58
CA ASP A 51 -0.29 9.63 -24.99
C ASP A 51 -1.80 9.64 -25.25
N ALA A 52 -2.43 10.72 -24.85
CA ALA A 52 -3.66 11.17 -25.46
C ALA A 52 -3.71 12.66 -25.21
N LEU A 53 -3.65 13.48 -26.26
CA LEU A 53 -4.32 14.79 -26.36
C LEU A 53 -3.76 15.61 -27.53
N ALA A 54 -4.38 15.46 -28.69
CA ALA A 54 -4.48 16.54 -29.66
C ALA A 54 -5.68 16.29 -30.57
N LEU A 55 -6.90 16.42 -30.02
CA LEU A 55 -8.07 16.68 -30.84
C LEU A 55 -9.09 17.47 -30.03
N VAL A 56 -8.95 18.79 -30.10
CA VAL A 56 -10.03 19.70 -29.69
C VAL A 56 -11.12 19.57 -30.74
N SER A 57 -12.19 18.88 -30.40
CA SER A 57 -13.46 19.02 -31.11
C SER A 57 -14.18 20.22 -30.47
N ASP A 58 -14.70 21.16 -31.26
CA ASP A 58 -15.55 22.25 -30.78
C ASP A 58 -17.03 21.82 -30.88
N PRO A 59 -17.58 21.19 -29.83
CA PRO A 59 -18.96 20.71 -29.79
C PRO A 59 -20.00 21.84 -29.86
N VAL A 60 -19.67 23.00 -29.30
CA VAL A 60 -20.59 24.15 -29.16
C VAL A 60 -20.72 24.85 -30.50
N GLY A 61 -19.60 25.01 -31.23
CA GLY A 61 -19.60 25.49 -32.61
C GLY A 61 -20.49 24.67 -33.54
N ALA A 62 -20.48 23.34 -33.40
CA ALA A 62 -21.34 22.45 -34.19
C ALA A 62 -22.84 22.67 -33.88
N LEU A 63 -23.21 22.92 -32.63
CA LEU A 63 -24.62 23.15 -32.24
C LEU A 63 -25.13 24.54 -32.65
N LEU A 64 -24.28 25.56 -32.59
CA LEU A 64 -24.60 26.92 -33.05
C LEU A 64 -24.97 26.94 -34.54
N GLN A 65 -24.33 26.09 -35.36
CA GLN A 65 -24.62 25.98 -36.79
C GLN A 65 -26.06 25.52 -37.11
N TYR A 66 -26.69 24.78 -36.20
CA TYR A 66 -28.07 24.28 -36.37
C TYR A 66 -29.12 25.14 -35.64
N GLY A 67 -28.73 26.26 -35.01
CA GLY A 67 -29.66 27.24 -34.45
C GLY A 67 -30.38 26.82 -33.16
N ILE A 68 -29.87 25.80 -32.45
CA ILE A 68 -30.52 25.27 -31.24
C ILE A 68 -29.82 25.80 -29.98
N ALA A 69 -29.92 27.11 -29.76
CA ALA A 69 -29.23 27.80 -28.67
C ALA A 69 -29.59 27.26 -27.25
N TRP A 70 -30.79 26.72 -27.05
CA TRP A 70 -31.22 26.17 -25.76
C TRP A 70 -30.52 24.85 -25.39
N LEU A 71 -30.04 24.08 -26.38
CA LEU A 71 -29.26 22.86 -26.13
C LEU A 71 -27.86 23.17 -25.59
N ILE A 72 -27.32 24.34 -25.94
CA ILE A 72 -26.01 24.80 -25.46
C ILE A 72 -26.05 25.00 -23.95
N GLU A 73 -27.15 25.51 -23.40
CA GLU A 73 -27.31 25.69 -21.95
C GLU A 73 -27.17 24.37 -21.17
N HIS A 74 -27.57 23.26 -21.79
CA HIS A 74 -27.49 21.93 -21.17
C HIS A 74 -26.10 21.30 -21.31
N VAL A 75 -25.34 21.62 -22.36
CA VAL A 75 -23.97 21.10 -22.57
C VAL A 75 -22.91 21.95 -21.86
N LYS A 76 -23.21 23.23 -21.59
CA LYS A 76 -22.31 24.18 -20.94
C LYS A 76 -21.65 23.65 -19.65
N PRO A 77 -22.35 22.96 -18.73
CA PRO A 77 -21.71 22.40 -17.53
C PRO A 77 -20.59 21.39 -17.83
N LEU A 78 -20.68 20.65 -18.93
CA LEU A 78 -19.62 19.72 -19.35
C LEU A 78 -18.41 20.47 -19.92
N SER A 79 -18.65 21.55 -20.66
CA SER A 79 -17.59 22.43 -21.16
C SER A 79 -16.89 23.18 -20.02
N GLU A 80 -17.63 23.69 -19.04
CA GLU A 80 -17.05 24.31 -17.84
C GLU A 80 -16.20 23.32 -17.02
N ALA A 81 -16.64 22.05 -16.93
CA ALA A 81 -15.85 21.00 -16.32
C ALA A 81 -14.55 20.70 -17.08
N LEU A 82 -14.56 20.79 -18.42
CA LEU A 82 -13.34 20.67 -19.24
C LEU A 82 -12.38 21.82 -18.95
N ASP A 83 -12.89 23.05 -18.82
CA ASP A 83 -12.09 24.23 -18.51
C ASP A 83 -11.44 24.15 -17.12
N TRP A 84 -12.15 23.62 -16.12
CA TRP A 84 -11.56 23.34 -14.79
C TRP A 84 -10.39 22.33 -14.87
N LEU A 85 -10.41 21.45 -15.86
CA LEU A 85 -9.41 20.40 -16.08
C LEU A 85 -8.42 20.77 -17.19
N ALA A 86 -8.47 21.99 -17.73
CA ALA A 86 -7.55 22.49 -18.73
C ALA A 86 -6.22 22.95 -18.10
N GLY A 87 -5.58 22.04 -17.35
CA GLY A 87 -4.17 22.18 -16.95
C GLY A 87 -3.22 21.79 -18.08
N ASP A 88 -1.95 22.17 -17.98
CA ASP A 88 -0.90 21.87 -18.96
C ASP A 88 -0.23 20.50 -18.68
N PRO A 89 -0.55 19.44 -19.45
CA PRO A 89 0.00 18.10 -19.21
C PRO A 89 1.49 18.03 -19.56
N ALA A 90 1.96 18.88 -20.48
CA ALA A 90 3.36 18.93 -20.87
C ALA A 90 4.20 19.50 -19.72
N GLN A 91 3.71 20.53 -19.02
CA GLN A 91 4.37 21.02 -17.81
C GLN A 91 4.41 19.96 -16.70
N ILE A 92 3.31 19.25 -16.45
CA ILE A 92 3.29 18.19 -15.42
C ILE A 92 4.29 17.07 -15.76
N THR A 93 4.31 16.64 -17.03
CA THR A 93 5.26 15.63 -17.52
C THR A 93 6.70 16.13 -17.41
N ALA A 94 6.97 17.39 -17.74
CA ALA A 94 8.29 17.99 -17.61
C ALA A 94 8.75 18.05 -16.14
N HIS A 95 7.84 18.35 -15.20
CA HIS A 95 8.15 18.32 -13.77
C HIS A 95 8.47 16.91 -13.27
N ALA A 96 7.67 15.91 -13.65
CA ALA A 96 7.96 14.51 -13.33
C ALA A 96 9.31 14.06 -13.90
N GLN A 97 9.60 14.40 -15.16
CA GLN A 97 10.87 14.08 -15.79
C GLN A 97 12.05 14.80 -15.11
N THR A 98 11.86 16.02 -14.61
CA THR A 98 12.87 16.73 -13.83
C THR A 98 13.25 15.94 -12.59
N TRP A 99 12.26 15.40 -11.86
CA TRP A 99 12.51 14.54 -10.70
C TRP A 99 13.22 13.24 -11.06
N ARG A 100 12.84 12.58 -12.16
CA ARG A 100 13.54 11.39 -12.67
C ARG A 100 15.00 11.69 -13.04
N ASN A 101 15.26 12.83 -13.66
CA ASN A 101 16.62 13.25 -14.00
C ASN A 101 17.47 13.49 -12.74
N VAL A 102 16.89 14.11 -11.71
CA VAL A 102 17.56 14.29 -10.40
C VAL A 102 17.86 12.93 -9.76
N ALA A 103 16.90 12.01 -9.75
CA ALA A 103 17.10 10.66 -9.22
C ALA A 103 18.21 9.90 -9.96
N GLY A 104 18.23 9.98 -11.30
CA GLY A 104 19.28 9.41 -12.13
C GLY A 104 20.66 9.97 -11.80
N SER A 105 20.80 11.29 -11.72
CA SER A 105 22.06 11.96 -11.36
C SER A 105 22.57 11.52 -9.99
N LEU A 106 21.69 11.44 -8.99
CA LEU A 106 22.06 11.00 -7.63
C LEU A 106 22.49 9.52 -7.61
N ARG A 107 21.82 8.64 -8.38
CA ARG A 107 22.23 7.23 -8.53
C ARG A 107 23.60 7.11 -9.18
N ASP A 108 23.87 7.90 -10.21
CA ASP A 108 25.16 7.91 -10.90
C ASP A 108 26.29 8.38 -9.96
N GLU A 109 26.06 9.45 -9.18
CA GLU A 109 27.01 9.93 -8.18
C GLU A 109 27.28 8.90 -7.07
N ALA A 110 26.24 8.22 -6.58
CA ALA A 110 26.39 7.14 -5.59
C ALA A 110 27.19 5.96 -6.15
N ALA A 111 26.92 5.56 -7.40
CA ALA A 111 27.64 4.48 -8.07
C ALA A 111 29.12 4.83 -8.29
N GLU A 112 29.40 6.07 -8.68
CA GLU A 112 30.74 6.58 -8.90
C GLU A 112 31.53 6.67 -7.58
N LEU A 113 30.93 7.16 -6.50
CA LEU A 113 31.51 7.12 -5.16
C LEU A 113 31.88 5.69 -4.75
N ALA A 114 30.94 4.75 -4.90
CA ALA A 114 31.15 3.36 -4.54
C ALA A 114 32.28 2.73 -5.38
N ARG A 115 32.38 3.10 -6.66
CA ARG A 115 33.46 2.66 -7.56
C ARG A 115 34.81 3.21 -7.12
N ALA A 116 34.91 4.52 -6.88
CA ALA A 116 36.15 5.18 -6.44
C ALA A 116 36.65 4.61 -5.11
N VAL A 117 35.76 4.38 -4.14
CA VAL A 117 36.11 3.75 -2.85
C VAL A 117 36.67 2.35 -3.04
N ARG A 118 36.09 1.55 -3.95
CA ARG A 118 36.58 0.19 -4.26
C ARG A 118 37.91 0.19 -4.99
N THR A 119 38.19 1.17 -5.86
CA THR A 119 39.41 1.18 -6.68
C THR A 119 40.57 1.88 -6.01
N ASP A 120 40.35 3.10 -5.56
CA ASP A 120 41.43 4.02 -5.18
C ASP A 120 41.92 3.74 -3.76
N VAL A 121 41.10 3.04 -2.99
CA VAL A 121 41.28 2.78 -1.56
C VAL A 121 41.45 1.29 -1.25
N ALA A 122 41.54 0.45 -2.30
CA ALA A 122 41.69 -1.00 -2.18
C ALA A 122 42.91 -1.41 -1.36
N GLY A 123 44.04 -0.72 -1.59
CA GLY A 123 45.31 -0.98 -0.91
C GLY A 123 45.40 -0.39 0.49
N TRP A 124 44.42 0.42 0.93
CA TRP A 124 44.49 1.07 2.24
C TRP A 124 44.14 0.05 3.34
N GLY A 125 45.18 -0.45 4.00
CA GLY A 125 45.13 -1.33 5.16
C GLY A 125 45.18 -0.59 6.50
N GLY A 126 45.39 -1.34 7.60
CA GLY A 126 45.27 -0.82 8.96
C GLY A 126 43.82 -0.61 9.38
N SER A 127 43.57 -0.07 10.58
CA SER A 127 42.21 0.20 11.09
C SER A 127 41.51 1.35 10.37
N ALA A 128 42.27 2.30 9.81
CA ALA A 128 41.73 3.47 9.11
C ALA A 128 41.05 3.13 7.76
N GLY A 129 41.57 2.13 7.02
CA GLY A 129 41.02 1.73 5.72
C GLY A 129 39.58 1.19 5.81
N PRO A 130 39.30 0.19 6.65
CA PRO A 130 37.94 -0.28 6.91
C PRO A 130 37.01 0.83 7.43
N ALA A 131 37.50 1.69 8.35
CA ALA A 131 36.70 2.80 8.88
C ALA A 131 36.29 3.79 7.78
N TYR A 132 37.21 4.16 6.87
CA TYR A 132 36.88 5.01 5.73
C TYR A 132 35.86 4.36 4.78
N ARG A 133 36.01 3.06 4.48
CA ARG A 133 35.05 2.33 3.63
C ARG A 133 33.66 2.28 4.25
N ALA A 134 33.56 2.12 5.57
CA ALA A 134 32.28 2.18 6.28
C ALA A 134 31.65 3.58 6.18
N TRP A 135 32.42 4.63 6.48
CA TRP A 135 31.96 6.02 6.34
C TRP A 135 31.49 6.35 4.91
N ALA A 136 32.22 5.89 3.89
CA ALA A 136 31.85 6.12 2.50
C ALA A 136 30.60 5.33 2.07
N ALA A 137 30.38 4.14 2.62
CA ALA A 137 29.16 3.38 2.42
C ALA A 137 27.93 4.08 3.02
N GLU A 138 28.09 4.72 4.19
CA GLU A 138 27.03 5.55 4.80
C GLU A 138 26.66 6.74 3.91
N GLN A 139 27.66 7.41 3.31
CA GLN A 139 27.42 8.48 2.34
C GLN A 139 26.70 7.98 1.08
N GLN A 140 27.12 6.84 0.54
CA GLN A 140 26.48 6.22 -0.61
C GLN A 140 25.00 5.89 -0.32
N GLN A 141 24.68 5.35 0.85
CA GLN A 141 23.32 5.04 1.27
C GLN A 141 22.46 6.30 1.37
N ALA A 142 22.99 7.37 1.94
CA ALA A 142 22.28 8.66 2.03
C ALA A 142 21.89 9.21 0.66
N ILE A 143 22.84 9.20 -0.29
CA ILE A 143 22.62 9.67 -1.67
C ILE A 143 21.59 8.78 -2.39
N THR A 144 21.66 7.46 -2.16
CA THR A 144 20.70 6.50 -2.72
C THR A 144 19.28 6.75 -2.19
N GLY A 145 19.12 7.03 -0.89
CA GLY A 145 17.82 7.40 -0.31
C GLY A 145 17.28 8.72 -0.88
N LEU A 146 18.15 9.71 -1.14
CA LEU A 146 17.74 10.97 -1.79
C LEU A 146 17.28 10.72 -3.24
N ALA A 147 17.98 9.86 -3.97
CA ALA A 147 17.59 9.48 -5.33
C ALA A 147 16.21 8.81 -5.35
N GLN A 148 15.97 7.92 -4.40
CA GLN A 148 14.69 7.25 -4.23
C GLN A 148 13.56 8.23 -3.86
N GLY A 149 13.82 9.20 -3.00
CA GLY A 149 12.86 10.25 -2.69
C GLY A 149 12.49 11.10 -3.91
N ALA A 150 13.46 11.39 -4.78
CA ALA A 150 13.21 12.06 -6.06
C ALA A 150 12.37 11.18 -7.02
N ASP A 151 12.66 9.88 -7.13
CA ASP A 151 11.85 8.94 -7.92
C ASP A 151 10.40 8.85 -7.39
N THR A 152 10.20 8.87 -6.07
CA THR A 152 8.86 8.91 -5.47
C THR A 152 8.10 10.19 -5.82
N MET A 153 8.77 11.36 -5.82
CA MET A 153 8.15 12.62 -6.26
C MET A 153 7.74 12.59 -7.74
N ALA A 154 8.51 11.94 -8.61
CA ALA A 154 8.13 11.71 -10.00
C ALA A 154 6.87 10.84 -10.09
N ALA A 155 6.83 9.71 -9.37
CA ALA A 155 5.70 8.80 -9.35
C ALA A 155 4.41 9.46 -8.81
N ILE A 156 4.50 10.26 -7.76
CA ILE A 156 3.38 11.07 -7.22
C ILE A 156 2.83 12.01 -8.30
N THR A 157 3.73 12.71 -9.00
CA THR A 157 3.38 13.68 -10.03
C THR A 157 2.66 13.00 -11.20
N GLU A 158 3.19 11.87 -11.66
CA GLU A 158 2.62 11.09 -12.77
C GLU A 158 1.29 10.44 -12.40
N GLY A 159 1.18 9.86 -11.21
CA GLY A 159 -0.07 9.29 -10.73
C GLY A 159 -1.18 10.34 -10.66
N THR A 160 -0.86 11.54 -10.14
CA THR A 160 -1.80 12.67 -10.12
C THR A 160 -2.16 13.12 -11.54
N ALA A 161 -1.18 13.20 -12.45
CA ALA A 161 -1.41 13.53 -13.85
C ALA A 161 -2.34 12.53 -14.54
N GLY A 162 -2.14 11.23 -14.28
CA GLY A 162 -2.97 10.15 -14.80
C GLY A 162 -4.42 10.30 -14.38
N LEU A 163 -4.68 10.61 -13.10
CA LEU A 163 -6.06 10.85 -12.65
C LEU A 163 -6.71 12.04 -13.38
N VAL A 164 -5.99 13.15 -13.54
CA VAL A 164 -6.50 14.31 -14.30
C VAL A 164 -6.77 13.95 -15.77
N ALA A 165 -5.88 13.18 -16.39
CA ALA A 165 -6.06 12.71 -17.76
C ALA A 165 -7.31 11.81 -17.89
N ALA A 166 -7.57 10.92 -16.93
CA ALA A 166 -8.77 10.09 -16.91
C ALA A 166 -10.05 10.92 -16.83
N VAL A 167 -10.10 11.95 -15.97
CA VAL A 167 -11.28 12.85 -15.91
C VAL A 167 -11.45 13.59 -17.24
N ARG A 168 -10.36 14.08 -17.83
CA ARG A 168 -10.42 14.78 -19.12
C ARG A 168 -10.93 13.89 -20.26
N LEU A 169 -10.49 12.63 -20.32
CA LEU A 169 -10.98 11.67 -21.29
C LEU A 169 -12.49 11.43 -21.11
N LEU A 170 -12.96 11.23 -19.88
CA LEU A 170 -14.38 11.04 -19.61
C LEU A 170 -15.22 12.26 -20.00
N VAL A 171 -14.76 13.47 -19.68
CA VAL A 171 -15.45 14.71 -20.07
C VAL A 171 -15.49 14.85 -21.59
N ARG A 172 -14.38 14.56 -22.28
CA ARG A 172 -14.32 14.56 -23.75
C ARG A 172 -15.31 13.56 -24.36
N ASP A 173 -15.38 12.34 -23.83
CA ASP A 173 -16.30 11.31 -24.31
C ASP A 173 -17.76 11.68 -24.05
N ALA A 174 -18.04 12.30 -22.90
CA ALA A 174 -19.36 12.84 -22.57
C ALA A 174 -19.79 13.91 -23.59
N ILE A 175 -18.91 14.87 -23.86
CA ILE A 175 -19.12 15.93 -24.84
C ILE A 175 -19.36 15.35 -26.23
N ALA A 176 -18.50 14.43 -26.69
CA ALA A 176 -18.62 13.80 -28.01
C ALA A 176 -19.94 13.04 -28.15
N THR A 177 -20.35 12.31 -27.11
CA THR A 177 -21.62 11.59 -27.07
C THR A 177 -22.80 12.54 -27.09
N CYS A 178 -22.76 13.61 -26.30
CA CYS A 178 -23.79 14.64 -26.28
C CYS A 178 -23.95 15.24 -27.68
N VAL A 179 -22.89 15.76 -28.30
CA VAL A 179 -22.98 16.36 -29.65
C VAL A 179 -23.51 15.40 -30.69
N SER A 180 -23.02 14.16 -30.69
CA SER A 180 -23.49 13.15 -31.64
C SER A 180 -25.00 12.92 -31.54
N ARG A 181 -25.55 12.84 -30.31
CA ARG A 181 -26.99 12.67 -30.08
C ARG A 181 -27.80 13.93 -30.35
N LEU A 182 -27.26 15.10 -30.01
CA LEU A 182 -27.92 16.37 -30.25
C LEU A 182 -28.11 16.66 -31.74
N ILE A 183 -27.17 16.25 -32.61
CA ILE A 183 -27.33 16.34 -34.06
C ILE A 183 -28.51 15.47 -34.54
N VAL A 184 -28.68 14.26 -33.98
CA VAL A 184 -29.81 13.38 -34.31
C VAL A 184 -31.14 14.02 -33.88
N TYR A 185 -31.21 14.51 -32.65
CA TYR A 185 -32.42 15.17 -32.14
C TYR A 185 -32.76 16.46 -32.89
N ALA A 186 -31.76 17.21 -33.33
CA ALA A 186 -31.95 18.36 -34.21
C ALA A 186 -32.69 17.97 -35.50
N GLY A 187 -32.26 16.87 -36.14
CA GLY A 187 -32.93 16.33 -37.32
C GLY A 187 -34.37 15.87 -37.04
N GLU A 188 -34.60 15.19 -35.91
CA GLU A 188 -35.94 14.77 -35.49
C GLU A 188 -36.89 15.96 -35.27
N LEU A 189 -36.41 17.03 -34.65
CA LEU A 189 -37.21 18.24 -34.43
C LEU A 189 -37.58 18.91 -35.76
N LEU A 190 -36.67 18.94 -36.73
CA LEU A 190 -36.95 19.47 -38.07
C LEU A 190 -38.00 18.61 -38.80
N ILE A 191 -37.87 17.28 -38.76
CA ILE A 191 -38.80 16.35 -39.41
C ILE A 191 -40.19 16.40 -38.75
N THR A 192 -40.25 16.47 -37.43
CA THR A 192 -41.52 16.50 -36.67
C THR A 192 -42.14 17.90 -36.55
N GLY A 193 -41.51 18.94 -37.11
CA GLY A 193 -41.97 20.32 -36.98
C GLY A 193 -42.00 20.81 -35.52
N GLY A 194 -41.13 20.27 -34.66
CA GLY A 194 -41.06 20.60 -33.24
C GLY A 194 -42.02 19.82 -32.32
N LEU A 195 -42.85 18.91 -32.84
CA LEU A 195 -43.75 18.11 -32.00
C LEU A 195 -43.03 17.15 -31.06
N ALA A 196 -41.81 16.72 -31.40
CA ALA A 196 -40.98 15.85 -30.55
C ALA A 196 -40.25 16.60 -29.40
N THR A 197 -40.40 17.93 -29.28
CA THR A 197 -39.66 18.75 -28.30
C THR A 197 -39.71 18.21 -26.87
N PRO A 198 -40.88 17.82 -26.30
CA PRO A 198 -40.92 17.31 -24.93
C PRO A 198 -40.05 16.07 -24.71
N LEU A 199 -40.08 15.14 -25.67
CA LEU A 199 -39.30 13.89 -25.60
C LEU A 199 -37.80 14.16 -25.72
N VAL A 200 -37.40 15.04 -26.65
CA VAL A 200 -35.99 15.41 -26.85
C VAL A 200 -35.43 16.08 -25.59
N VAL A 201 -36.18 16.98 -24.95
CA VAL A 201 -35.76 17.65 -23.71
C VAL A 201 -35.51 16.63 -22.59
N GLU A 202 -36.42 15.68 -22.41
CA GLU A 202 -36.29 14.61 -21.41
C GLU A 202 -35.02 13.77 -21.65
N GLN A 203 -34.76 13.37 -22.89
CA GLN A 203 -33.62 12.55 -23.28
C GLN A 203 -32.28 13.28 -23.09
N VAL A 204 -32.21 14.56 -23.47
CA VAL A 204 -31.00 15.38 -23.32
C VAL A 204 -30.71 15.62 -21.84
N THR A 205 -31.72 15.99 -21.06
CA THR A 205 -31.58 16.24 -19.62
C THR A 205 -31.07 14.99 -18.90
N THR A 206 -31.66 13.83 -19.20
CA THR A 206 -31.25 12.55 -18.62
C THR A 206 -29.81 12.19 -19.00
N LEU A 207 -29.43 12.41 -20.26
CA LEU A 207 -28.07 12.15 -20.74
C LEU A 207 -27.05 13.04 -20.02
N VAL A 208 -27.28 14.35 -19.98
CA VAL A 208 -26.41 15.32 -19.32
C VAL A 208 -26.31 15.02 -17.82
N ALA A 209 -27.44 14.74 -17.15
CA ALA A 209 -27.45 14.39 -15.73
C ALA A 209 -26.63 13.12 -15.45
N SER A 210 -26.73 12.09 -16.31
CA SER A 210 -25.97 10.85 -16.15
C SER A 210 -24.44 11.08 -16.24
N TRP A 211 -24.00 11.93 -17.18
CA TRP A 211 -22.60 12.30 -17.32
C TRP A 211 -22.12 13.23 -16.20
N GLY A 212 -22.94 14.20 -15.80
CA GLY A 212 -22.68 15.04 -14.64
C GLY A 212 -22.47 14.21 -13.37
N ALA A 213 -23.31 13.19 -13.14
CA ALA A 213 -23.15 12.26 -12.03
C ALA A 213 -21.87 11.43 -12.10
N ARG A 214 -21.46 10.99 -13.30
CA ARG A 214 -20.18 10.28 -13.52
C ARG A 214 -18.97 11.17 -13.25
N ILE A 215 -18.95 12.37 -13.80
CA ILE A 215 -17.88 13.37 -13.58
C ILE A 215 -17.80 13.71 -12.09
N ALA A 216 -18.93 13.98 -11.43
CA ALA A 216 -18.96 14.29 -10.00
C ALA A 216 -18.42 13.14 -9.13
N ARG A 217 -18.68 11.87 -9.50
CA ARG A 217 -18.08 10.71 -8.82
C ARG A 217 -16.56 10.67 -8.99
N LEU A 218 -16.06 10.84 -10.21
CA LEU A 218 -14.61 10.87 -10.45
C LEU A 218 -13.92 12.03 -9.73
N LEU A 219 -14.48 13.24 -9.76
CA LEU A 219 -13.92 14.40 -9.07
C LEU A 219 -13.87 14.19 -7.55
N ARG A 220 -14.88 13.54 -6.96
CA ARG A 220 -14.87 13.16 -5.55
C ARG A 220 -13.79 12.13 -5.24
N GLY A 221 -13.64 11.10 -6.07
CA GLY A 221 -12.57 10.12 -5.93
C GLY A 221 -11.19 10.75 -6.08
N LEU A 222 -11.00 11.66 -7.04
CA LEU A 222 -9.75 12.41 -7.23
C LEU A 222 -9.43 13.23 -5.97
N LEU A 223 -10.40 13.97 -5.44
CA LEU A 223 -10.22 14.76 -4.22
C LEU A 223 -9.90 13.88 -3.00
N ALA A 224 -10.54 12.72 -2.88
CA ALA A 224 -10.24 11.75 -1.83
C ALA A 224 -8.82 11.21 -1.96
N SER A 225 -8.40 10.86 -3.18
CA SER A 225 -7.07 10.35 -3.49
C SER A 225 -5.98 11.38 -3.16
N LEU A 226 -6.16 12.63 -3.62
CA LEU A 226 -5.25 13.73 -3.31
C LEU A 226 -5.14 13.98 -1.80
N ARG A 227 -6.25 13.88 -1.06
CA ARG A 227 -6.22 14.00 0.41
C ARG A 227 -5.43 12.90 1.10
N ARG A 228 -5.50 11.65 0.59
CA ARG A 228 -4.70 10.52 1.08
C ARG A 228 -3.21 10.69 0.77
N LEU A 229 -2.86 11.38 -0.32
CA LEU A 229 -1.47 11.59 -0.74
C LEU A 229 -0.74 12.71 0.03
N ILE A 230 -1.45 13.73 0.52
CA ILE A 230 -0.87 14.84 1.31
C ILE A 230 0.01 14.36 2.49
N PRO A 231 -0.45 13.46 3.39
CA PRO A 231 0.38 13.01 4.50
C PRO A 231 1.63 12.26 4.03
N GLU A 232 1.54 11.44 2.99
CA GLU A 232 2.69 10.71 2.42
C GLU A 232 3.75 11.65 1.86
N MET A 233 3.32 12.70 1.14
CA MET A 233 4.24 13.73 0.62
C MET A 233 4.95 14.50 1.75
N ARG A 234 4.25 14.78 2.86
CA ARG A 234 4.86 15.40 4.04
C ARG A 234 5.88 14.48 4.70
N ARG A 235 5.50 13.22 4.90
CA ARG A 235 6.39 12.19 5.46
C ARG A 235 7.65 12.03 4.61
N LEU A 236 7.50 11.99 3.29
CA LEU A 236 8.62 11.96 2.35
C LEU A 236 9.53 13.19 2.49
N GLY A 237 8.95 14.39 2.59
CA GLY A 237 9.71 15.62 2.83
C GLY A 237 10.52 15.57 4.12
N ASP A 238 9.94 15.05 5.21
CA ASP A 238 10.64 14.86 6.48
C ASP A 238 11.80 13.86 6.35
N LEU A 239 11.63 12.76 5.61
CA LEU A 239 12.69 11.78 5.36
C LEU A 239 13.83 12.39 4.54
N ILE A 240 13.52 13.16 3.49
CA ILE A 240 14.52 13.86 2.67
C ILE A 240 15.34 14.84 3.53
N GLU A 241 14.70 15.61 4.41
CA GLU A 241 15.40 16.54 5.30
C GLU A 241 16.29 15.78 6.32
N ARG A 242 15.84 14.63 6.83
CA ARG A 242 16.68 13.76 7.68
C ARG A 242 17.90 13.22 6.93
N LEU A 243 17.73 12.78 5.68
CA LEU A 243 18.84 12.32 4.82
C LEU A 243 19.86 13.44 4.59
N LYS A 244 19.40 14.65 4.28
CA LYS A 244 20.25 15.83 4.13
C LYS A 244 21.01 16.17 5.41
N GLN A 245 20.37 16.09 6.57
CA GLN A 245 21.03 16.29 7.87
C GLN A 245 22.07 15.21 8.15
N ALA A 246 21.79 13.94 7.83
CA ALA A 246 22.73 12.84 7.99
C ALA A 246 23.98 13.04 7.12
N LEU A 247 23.79 13.35 5.83
CA LEU A 247 24.87 13.71 4.91
C LEU A 247 25.71 14.89 5.43
N GLY A 248 25.04 15.93 5.96
CA GLY A 248 25.69 17.09 6.57
C GLY A 248 26.55 16.76 7.80
N ARG A 249 26.13 15.81 8.63
CA ARG A 249 26.91 15.34 9.79
C ARG A 249 28.13 14.52 9.36
N LEU A 250 27.94 13.64 8.38
CA LEU A 250 29.02 12.82 7.82
C LEU A 250 30.12 13.68 7.18
N LEU A 251 29.74 14.79 6.53
CA LEU A 251 30.68 15.78 5.99
C LEU A 251 31.48 16.53 7.06
N LYS A 252 30.89 16.75 8.24
CA LYS A 252 31.55 17.43 9.37
C LYS A 252 32.39 16.49 10.23
N GLY A 253 32.31 15.17 10.01
CA GLY A 253 32.92 14.17 10.89
C GLY A 253 32.29 14.13 12.28
N GLU A 254 31.04 14.60 12.42
CA GLU A 254 30.31 14.57 13.67
C GLU A 254 29.72 13.17 13.88
N SER A 255 30.01 12.56 15.04
CA SER A 255 29.30 11.35 15.47
C SER A 255 27.80 11.64 15.55
N PRO A 256 26.93 10.65 15.29
CA PRO A 256 25.49 10.82 15.49
C PRO A 256 25.22 11.35 16.91
N PRO A 257 24.20 12.20 17.10
CA PRO A 257 23.81 12.59 18.44
C PRO A 257 23.56 11.30 19.22
N SER A 258 24.21 11.14 20.37
CA SER A 258 23.79 10.13 21.34
C SER A 258 22.31 10.37 21.57
N ARG A 259 21.44 9.53 21.01
CA ARG A 259 20.20 9.22 21.70
C ARG A 259 20.67 8.83 23.10
N ASN A 260 20.05 9.38 24.13
CA ASN A 260 20.19 8.89 25.49
C ASN A 260 19.94 7.38 25.45
N THR A 261 21.00 6.63 25.24
CA THR A 261 21.14 5.27 25.70
C THR A 261 21.22 5.49 27.19
N PRO A 262 20.27 5.00 27.99
CA PRO A 262 20.47 4.98 29.43
C PRO A 262 21.87 4.40 29.64
N GLU A 263 22.75 5.19 30.26
CA GLU A 263 24.05 4.72 30.71
C GLU A 263 23.82 3.37 31.39
N PRO A 264 24.58 2.31 31.06
CA PRO A 264 24.41 1.03 31.73
C PRO A 264 24.68 1.29 33.21
N GLU A 265 23.60 1.35 34.00
CA GLU A 265 23.70 1.62 35.41
C GLU A 265 24.63 0.58 36.05
N PRO A 266 25.49 0.98 37.00
CA PRO A 266 26.25 0.02 37.78
C PRO A 266 25.27 -1.00 38.36
N PRO A 267 25.63 -2.29 38.46
CA PRO A 267 24.69 -3.36 38.77
C PRO A 267 23.94 -3.01 40.05
N ARG A 268 22.67 -2.62 39.88
CA ARG A 268 21.79 -2.30 41.01
C ARG A 268 21.45 -3.60 41.68
N GLU A 269 21.92 -3.73 42.91
CA GLU A 269 21.39 -4.69 43.88
C GLU A 269 19.87 -4.57 43.91
N THR A 270 19.18 -5.67 43.67
CA THR A 270 17.73 -5.82 43.66
C THR A 270 17.12 -5.43 45.02
N PRO A 271 16.04 -4.62 45.02
CA PRO A 271 14.95 -4.84 45.96
C PRO A 271 13.63 -4.97 45.18
N GLY A 272 13.02 -6.15 45.25
CA GLY A 272 11.78 -6.45 44.54
C GLY A 272 10.61 -5.55 44.93
N HIS A 273 9.92 -5.02 43.92
CA HIS A 273 8.47 -4.90 43.88
C HIS A 273 8.03 -5.50 42.54
N GLY A 274 7.58 -6.75 42.61
CA GLY A 274 7.30 -7.57 41.44
C GLY A 274 6.14 -7.02 40.62
N VAL A 275 6.38 -6.78 39.34
CA VAL A 275 5.33 -6.89 38.33
C VAL A 275 4.75 -8.29 38.51
N THR A 276 3.49 -8.39 38.90
CA THR A 276 2.84 -9.67 39.09
C THR A 276 2.80 -10.40 37.74
N GLU A 277 2.93 -11.74 37.74
CA GLU A 277 2.89 -12.50 36.49
C GLU A 277 1.60 -12.24 35.70
N GLN A 278 0.50 -11.91 36.39
CA GLN A 278 -0.75 -11.49 35.78
C GLN A 278 -0.64 -10.18 34.99
N GLN A 279 0.10 -9.19 35.49
CA GLN A 279 0.31 -7.93 34.78
C GLN A 279 1.15 -8.15 33.52
N ARG A 280 2.17 -9.00 33.60
CA ARG A 280 3.01 -9.34 32.46
C ARG A 280 2.23 -10.05 31.36
N ILE A 281 1.40 -11.03 31.72
CA ILE A 281 0.53 -11.73 30.76
C ILE A 281 -0.48 -10.75 30.13
N HIS A 282 -1.02 -9.82 30.92
CA HIS A 282 -1.87 -8.76 30.39
C HIS A 282 -1.13 -7.93 29.33
N ASP A 283 0.11 -7.52 29.61
CA ASP A 283 0.91 -6.72 28.67
C ASP A 283 1.22 -7.50 27.38
N LEU A 284 1.42 -8.82 27.46
CA LEU A 284 1.58 -9.69 26.29
C LEU A 284 0.35 -9.79 25.38
N GLY A 285 -0.84 -9.40 25.87
CA GLY A 285 -2.06 -9.33 25.06
C GLY A 285 -2.43 -7.90 24.65
N MET A 286 -1.67 -6.89 25.05
CA MET A 286 -1.97 -5.51 24.65
C MET A 286 -1.57 -5.25 23.20
N ASP A 287 -2.51 -4.81 22.38
CA ASP A 287 -2.27 -4.33 21.02
C ASP A 287 -1.74 -2.88 21.08
N PRO A 288 -0.49 -2.62 20.67
CA PRO A 288 0.10 -1.28 20.76
C PRO A 288 -0.49 -0.28 19.75
N ALA A 289 -1.09 -0.74 18.65
CA ALA A 289 -1.68 0.13 17.63
C ALA A 289 -3.07 0.63 18.03
N THR A 290 -3.86 -0.22 18.70
CA THR A 290 -5.23 0.13 19.11
C THR A 290 -5.39 0.39 20.61
N GLY A 291 -4.38 0.05 21.42
CA GLY A 291 -4.38 0.17 22.88
C GLY A 291 -5.37 -0.79 23.57
N ARG A 292 -5.84 -1.84 22.88
CA ARG A 292 -6.83 -2.79 23.41
C ARG A 292 -6.18 -4.11 23.80
N PHE A 293 -6.66 -4.69 24.90
CA PHE A 293 -6.27 -6.04 25.33
C PHE A 293 -6.96 -7.11 24.48
N ARG A 294 -6.19 -8.07 23.99
CA ARG A 294 -6.61 -9.24 23.21
C ARG A 294 -6.24 -10.52 23.98
N PRO A 295 -7.23 -11.22 24.58
CA PRO A 295 -6.97 -12.41 25.38
C PRO A 295 -6.27 -13.55 24.63
N GLY A 296 -6.63 -13.78 23.36
CA GLY A 296 -6.04 -14.85 22.55
C GLY A 296 -4.54 -14.66 22.25
N GLU A 297 -4.09 -13.40 22.13
CA GLU A 297 -2.68 -13.07 21.94
C GLU A 297 -1.88 -13.31 23.22
N ALA A 298 -2.41 -12.93 24.39
CA ALA A 298 -1.78 -13.23 25.68
C ALA A 298 -1.62 -14.75 25.92
N GLU A 299 -2.64 -15.53 25.62
CA GLU A 299 -2.59 -17.00 25.76
C GLU A 299 -1.56 -17.63 24.81
N THR A 300 -1.48 -17.13 23.57
CA THR A 300 -0.51 -17.58 22.56
C THR A 300 0.92 -17.30 23.00
N ALA A 301 1.18 -16.11 23.53
CA ALA A 301 2.49 -15.73 24.05
C ALA A 301 2.94 -16.62 25.22
N VAL A 302 2.06 -16.86 26.20
CA VAL A 302 2.38 -17.71 27.36
C VAL A 302 2.68 -19.15 26.94
N ARG A 303 1.96 -19.69 25.95
CA ARG A 303 2.22 -21.05 25.45
C ARG A 303 3.54 -21.13 24.69
N LEU A 304 3.86 -20.11 23.91
CA LEU A 304 5.14 -20.00 23.20
C LEU A 304 6.33 -19.94 24.19
N GLU A 305 6.18 -19.22 25.30
CA GLU A 305 7.16 -19.22 26.39
C GLU A 305 7.39 -20.61 26.99
N GLN A 306 6.31 -21.38 27.19
CA GLN A 306 6.38 -22.73 27.77
C GLN A 306 7.04 -23.75 26.83
N GLU A 307 6.74 -23.69 25.54
CA GLU A 307 7.26 -24.64 24.55
C GLU A 307 8.71 -24.33 24.12
N VAL A 308 9.05 -23.05 23.99
CA VAL A 308 10.39 -22.62 23.53
C VAL A 308 11.33 -22.36 24.72
N GLY A 309 10.80 -22.27 25.94
CA GLY A 309 11.57 -22.01 27.15
C GLY A 309 12.15 -20.60 27.19
N VAL A 310 11.43 -19.62 26.64
CA VAL A 310 11.84 -18.21 26.55
C VAL A 310 10.90 -17.32 27.36
N ARG A 311 11.34 -16.10 27.65
CA ARG A 311 10.46 -15.04 28.17
C ARG A 311 10.26 -14.00 27.09
N LEU A 312 9.00 -13.73 26.79
CA LEU A 312 8.56 -12.81 25.78
C LEU A 312 8.16 -11.48 26.41
N GLN A 313 8.31 -10.45 25.61
CA GLN A 313 7.76 -9.12 25.82
C GLN A 313 7.08 -8.69 24.53
N ARG A 314 6.15 -7.74 24.62
CA ARG A 314 5.58 -7.14 23.42
C ARG A 314 6.68 -6.51 22.59
N ALA A 315 6.64 -6.79 21.30
CA ALA A 315 7.57 -6.15 20.41
C ALA A 315 7.28 -4.63 20.38
N PRO A 316 8.30 -3.81 20.09
CA PRO A 316 8.12 -2.37 19.90
C PRO A 316 7.03 -2.07 18.86
N ALA A 317 6.33 -0.93 18.99
CA ALA A 317 5.19 -0.59 18.12
C ALA A 317 5.57 -0.41 16.62
N ASP A 318 6.86 -0.31 16.32
CA ASP A 318 7.47 -0.25 15.00
C ASP A 318 7.95 -1.62 14.48
N SER A 319 7.78 -2.69 15.26
CA SER A 319 8.07 -4.07 14.87
C SER A 319 6.90 -4.69 14.10
N SER A 320 7.20 -5.46 13.05
CA SER A 320 6.20 -6.26 12.34
C SER A 320 5.83 -7.56 13.07
N ALA A 321 6.57 -7.93 14.11
CA ALA A 321 6.30 -9.09 14.95
C ALA A 321 5.55 -8.70 16.22
N ASP A 322 4.76 -9.62 16.77
CA ASP A 322 3.96 -9.42 17.98
C ASP A 322 4.76 -9.42 19.29
N TRP A 323 5.81 -10.25 19.37
CA TRP A 323 6.65 -10.41 20.55
C TRP A 323 8.13 -10.52 20.21
N VAL A 324 8.95 -10.22 21.22
CA VAL A 324 10.40 -10.39 21.18
C VAL A 324 10.87 -11.04 22.47
N ASP A 325 11.87 -11.92 22.39
CA ASP A 325 12.52 -12.47 23.58
C ASP A 325 13.75 -11.67 24.03
N GLU A 326 14.33 -12.04 25.17
CA GLU A 326 15.52 -11.40 25.74
C GLU A 326 16.76 -11.47 24.83
N ALA A 327 16.79 -12.44 23.90
CA ALA A 327 17.86 -12.58 22.91
C ALA A 327 17.60 -11.77 21.63
N GLY A 328 16.49 -11.03 21.56
CA GLY A 328 16.09 -10.22 20.41
C GLY A 328 15.45 -11.01 19.27
N ARG A 329 15.06 -12.27 19.49
CA ARG A 329 14.35 -13.07 18.48
C ARG A 329 12.89 -12.66 18.46
N THR A 330 12.34 -12.49 17.26
CA THR A 330 10.97 -12.01 17.06
C THR A 330 10.01 -13.17 16.80
N TYR A 331 8.78 -13.02 17.29
CA TYR A 331 7.71 -14.00 17.18
C TYR A 331 6.44 -13.28 16.75
N ASP A 332 5.87 -13.70 15.62
CA ASP A 332 4.76 -13.02 14.95
C ASP A 332 3.59 -13.98 14.80
N ALA A 333 2.44 -13.67 15.42
CA ALA A 333 1.24 -14.50 15.27
C ALA A 333 0.37 -13.98 14.12
N VAL A 334 0.12 -14.85 13.15
CA VAL A 334 -0.67 -14.48 11.98
C VAL A 334 -2.16 -14.57 12.31
N GLY A 335 -2.70 -13.51 12.91
CA GLY A 335 -4.13 -13.28 13.09
C GLY A 335 -4.77 -13.89 14.34
N ASN A 336 -6.03 -13.50 14.61
CA ASN A 336 -6.79 -13.93 15.78
C ASN A 336 -7.41 -15.32 15.56
N PHE A 337 -6.73 -16.39 15.96
CA PHE A 337 -7.26 -17.76 15.87
C PHE A 337 -7.27 -18.50 17.22
N PRO A 338 -8.18 -19.48 17.41
CA PRO A 338 -8.23 -20.27 18.64
C PRO A 338 -6.95 -21.08 18.88
N ALA A 339 -6.53 -21.24 20.14
CA ALA A 339 -5.28 -21.88 20.56
C ALA A 339 -5.07 -23.34 20.07
N GLU A 340 -6.13 -23.98 19.55
CA GLU A 340 -6.07 -25.32 18.95
C GLU A 340 -5.31 -25.38 17.61
N PHE A 341 -5.01 -24.23 16.98
CA PHE A 341 -4.27 -24.16 15.71
C PHE A 341 -2.78 -23.81 15.83
N PHE A 342 -2.27 -23.59 17.06
CA PHE A 342 -0.87 -23.23 17.36
C PHE A 342 0.16 -24.16 16.68
N ASP A 343 -0.07 -25.48 16.76
CA ASP A 343 0.86 -26.49 16.23
C ASP A 343 1.01 -26.47 14.69
N ARG A 344 0.07 -25.81 13.98
CA ARG A 344 0.07 -25.73 12.50
C ARG A 344 0.95 -24.60 11.98
N GLN A 345 1.12 -23.55 12.77
CA GLN A 345 1.78 -22.32 12.34
C GLN A 345 3.27 -22.32 12.77
N TRP A 346 3.67 -23.17 13.74
CA TRP A 346 5.08 -23.42 14.11
C TRP A 346 5.47 -24.91 14.08
N PRO A 347 5.38 -25.60 12.92
CA PRO A 347 5.68 -27.03 12.82
C PRO A 347 7.14 -27.38 13.17
N GLN A 348 8.06 -26.41 13.11
CA GLN A 348 9.49 -26.57 13.38
C GLN A 348 9.82 -26.69 14.89
N LEU A 349 8.84 -26.45 15.77
CA LEU A 349 9.00 -26.54 17.21
C LEU A 349 8.57 -27.90 17.79
N GLN A 350 8.15 -28.86 16.94
CA GLN A 350 7.75 -30.19 17.40
C GLN A 350 8.96 -31.12 17.60
N PRO A 351 9.00 -31.92 18.68
CA PRO A 351 9.90 -33.07 18.73
C PRO A 351 9.49 -34.12 17.66
N PRO A 352 10.43 -34.86 17.06
CA PRO A 352 10.11 -35.78 15.96
C PRO A 352 9.16 -36.90 16.43
N ARG A 353 7.99 -37.03 15.78
CA ARG A 353 7.04 -38.11 16.05
C ARG A 353 7.44 -39.40 15.31
N PRO A 354 7.25 -40.58 15.93
CA PRO A 354 7.51 -41.86 15.27
C PRO A 354 6.49 -42.12 14.16
N ALA A 355 6.98 -42.67 13.05
CA ALA A 355 6.17 -42.98 11.87
C ALA A 355 5.13 -44.06 12.17
N THR A 356 3.84 -43.70 12.11
CA THR A 356 2.75 -44.65 11.89
C THR A 356 1.78 -44.05 10.87
N GLY A 357 1.67 -44.73 9.73
CA GLY A 357 0.80 -44.32 8.63
C GLY A 357 -0.64 -44.80 8.81
N SER A 358 -1.56 -44.04 8.24
CA SER A 358 -2.83 -44.55 7.72
C SER A 358 -3.28 -43.64 6.56
N PRO A 359 -3.83 -44.19 5.45
CA PRO A 359 -4.05 -43.42 4.24
C PRO A 359 -5.38 -42.66 4.27
N VAL A 360 -5.36 -41.40 3.80
CA VAL A 360 -6.55 -40.59 3.53
C VAL A 360 -7.03 -40.88 2.09
N PRO A 361 -8.33 -41.09 1.83
CA PRO A 361 -8.81 -41.47 0.51
C PRO A 361 -8.81 -40.27 -0.47
N ALA A 362 -8.53 -40.56 -1.73
CA ALA A 362 -8.49 -39.58 -2.82
C ALA A 362 -9.89 -39.04 -3.16
N GLY A 363 -10.13 -37.76 -2.87
CA GLY A 363 -11.25 -36.98 -3.38
C GLY A 363 -10.99 -36.47 -4.81
N ARG A 364 -12.06 -36.44 -5.61
CA ARG A 364 -12.12 -36.17 -7.05
C ARG A 364 -11.60 -34.78 -7.45
N LYS A 365 -11.03 -34.68 -8.65
CA LYS A 365 -10.12 -33.61 -9.10
C LYS A 365 -10.78 -32.34 -9.71
N ASP A 366 -12.06 -32.05 -9.42
CA ASP A 366 -12.83 -31.05 -10.22
C ASP A 366 -13.70 -30.03 -9.43
N ASP A 367 -13.58 -29.92 -8.10
CA ASP A 367 -14.40 -28.99 -7.27
C ASP A 367 -13.59 -27.81 -6.69
N ARG A 368 -12.54 -27.33 -7.38
CA ARG A 368 -11.70 -26.23 -6.87
C ARG A 368 -12.21 -24.89 -7.40
N LEU A 369 -12.45 -23.94 -6.49
CA LEU A 369 -12.77 -22.56 -6.84
C LEU A 369 -11.53 -21.85 -7.37
N GLU A 370 -11.70 -21.06 -8.41
CA GLU A 370 -10.69 -20.18 -8.97
C GLU A 370 -10.87 -18.74 -8.49
N LEU A 371 -9.86 -17.90 -8.75
CA LEU A 371 -9.94 -16.47 -8.48
C LEU A 371 -11.14 -15.86 -9.22
N TYR A 372 -11.94 -15.05 -8.51
CA TYR A 372 -13.19 -14.44 -8.95
C TYR A 372 -14.41 -15.36 -9.06
N ASP A 373 -14.29 -16.62 -8.68
CA ASP A 373 -15.47 -17.47 -8.55
C ASP A 373 -16.39 -17.00 -7.42
N VAL A 374 -17.68 -17.23 -7.61
CA VAL A 374 -18.70 -16.95 -6.60
C VAL A 374 -18.80 -18.14 -5.66
N ALA A 375 -18.51 -17.88 -4.38
CA ALA A 375 -18.51 -18.86 -3.31
C ALA A 375 -19.67 -18.61 -2.34
N GLU A 376 -20.38 -19.67 -1.98
CA GLU A 376 -21.41 -19.63 -0.95
C GLU A 376 -20.93 -20.35 0.32
N VAL A 377 -21.13 -19.70 1.47
CA VAL A 377 -20.72 -20.20 2.79
C VAL A 377 -21.66 -21.31 3.24
N ARG A 378 -21.13 -22.52 3.51
CA ARG A 378 -21.94 -23.69 3.91
C ARG A 378 -22.53 -23.59 5.32
N GLU A 379 -21.78 -23.00 6.26
CA GLU A 379 -22.12 -22.96 7.68
C GLU A 379 -22.05 -21.52 8.21
N ALA A 380 -23.01 -21.12 9.06
CA ALA A 380 -23.04 -19.77 9.60
C ALA A 380 -21.78 -19.48 10.44
N ARG A 381 -21.33 -18.24 10.37
CA ARG A 381 -20.12 -17.71 10.99
C ARG A 381 -20.51 -16.51 11.88
N PRO A 382 -20.98 -16.78 13.12
CA PRO A 382 -21.55 -15.75 13.97
C PRO A 382 -20.53 -14.69 14.41
N SER A 383 -19.25 -15.08 14.56
CA SER A 383 -18.14 -14.18 14.86
C SER A 383 -17.90 -13.13 13.77
N GLU A 384 -18.18 -13.48 12.53
CA GLU A 384 -18.00 -12.65 11.34
C GLU A 384 -19.32 -12.06 10.81
N GLN A 385 -20.43 -12.25 11.52
CA GLN A 385 -21.78 -11.81 11.12
C GLN A 385 -22.24 -12.35 9.76
N LEU A 386 -21.71 -13.51 9.33
CA LEU A 386 -22.05 -14.13 8.05
C LEU A 386 -23.03 -15.29 8.25
N PRO A 387 -24.25 -15.24 7.69
CA PRO A 387 -25.19 -16.36 7.74
C PRO A 387 -24.72 -17.51 6.82
N ALA A 388 -25.19 -18.72 7.10
CA ALA A 388 -25.10 -19.82 6.13
C ALA A 388 -25.83 -19.40 4.85
N GLY A 389 -25.24 -19.66 3.69
CA GLY A 389 -25.75 -19.21 2.40
C GLY A 389 -25.32 -17.80 2.00
N ALA A 390 -24.47 -17.12 2.80
CA ALA A 390 -23.85 -15.86 2.39
C ALA A 390 -22.99 -16.08 1.14
N VAL A 391 -23.13 -15.19 0.16
CA VAL A 391 -22.44 -15.28 -1.13
C VAL A 391 -21.37 -14.21 -1.21
N GLY A 392 -20.16 -14.61 -1.57
CA GLY A 392 -19.02 -13.72 -1.75
C GLY A 392 -18.17 -14.14 -2.95
N THR A 393 -17.18 -13.32 -3.28
CA THR A 393 -16.28 -13.53 -4.41
C THR A 393 -14.90 -13.95 -3.91
N VAL A 394 -14.32 -14.99 -4.51
CA VAL A 394 -12.95 -15.41 -4.20
C VAL A 394 -11.98 -14.33 -4.70
N ILE A 395 -11.19 -13.78 -3.79
CA ILE A 395 -10.19 -12.74 -4.07
C ILE A 395 -8.75 -13.26 -3.92
N ASP A 396 -8.56 -14.42 -3.28
CA ASP A 396 -7.28 -15.13 -3.27
C ASP A 396 -7.46 -16.65 -3.05
N VAL A 397 -6.51 -17.46 -3.53
CA VAL A 397 -6.55 -18.93 -3.47
C VAL A 397 -5.26 -19.48 -2.85
N PHE A 398 -5.38 -20.10 -1.67
CA PHE A 398 -4.28 -20.78 -1.00
C PHE A 398 -4.19 -22.23 -1.50
N ASN A 399 -3.13 -22.53 -2.24
CA ASN A 399 -2.95 -23.81 -2.94
C ASN A 399 -2.29 -24.91 -2.09
N ASP A 400 -1.77 -24.59 -0.90
CA ASP A 400 -1.12 -25.55 -0.01
C ASP A 400 -2.16 -26.32 0.83
N PRO A 401 -2.08 -27.65 0.97
CA PRO A 401 -3.12 -28.42 1.64
C PRO A 401 -3.26 -28.09 3.14
N PRO A 402 -4.48 -27.87 3.66
CA PRO A 402 -5.75 -27.89 2.94
C PRO A 402 -6.01 -26.59 2.15
N THR A 403 -6.51 -26.72 0.93
CA THR A 403 -6.90 -25.59 0.09
C THR A 403 -7.90 -24.68 0.81
N ALA A 404 -7.63 -23.38 0.80
CA ALA A 404 -8.48 -22.35 1.38
C ALA A 404 -8.61 -21.16 0.42
N TYR A 405 -9.63 -20.34 0.64
CA TYR A 405 -10.00 -19.22 -0.21
C TYR A 405 -10.23 -17.98 0.65
N ASP A 406 -9.65 -16.84 0.26
CA ASP A 406 -10.07 -15.55 0.79
C ASP A 406 -11.28 -15.07 0.00
N ILE A 407 -12.38 -14.80 0.72
CA ILE A 407 -13.66 -14.46 0.10
C ILE A 407 -14.13 -13.11 0.62
N GLU A 408 -14.41 -12.21 -0.33
CA GLU A 408 -14.98 -10.89 -0.07
C GLU A 408 -16.51 -10.92 -0.18
N PHE A 409 -17.18 -10.42 0.84
CA PHE A 409 -18.63 -10.27 0.89
C PHE A 409 -18.98 -8.78 0.79
N VAL A 410 -19.84 -8.42 -0.17
CA VAL A 410 -20.27 -7.04 -0.40
C VAL A 410 -21.76 -6.87 -0.16
N ASP A 411 -22.17 -5.70 0.33
CA ASP A 411 -23.58 -5.32 0.40
C ASP A 411 -24.16 -4.93 -0.97
N THR A 412 -25.45 -4.58 -1.02
CA THR A 412 -26.14 -4.16 -2.25
C THR A 412 -25.61 -2.85 -2.84
N ASP A 413 -24.87 -2.06 -2.06
CA ASP A 413 -24.22 -0.83 -2.50
C ASP A 413 -22.77 -1.08 -2.98
N GLY A 414 -22.31 -2.33 -2.97
CA GLY A 414 -20.98 -2.75 -3.38
C GLY A 414 -19.89 -2.45 -2.35
N ARG A 415 -20.24 -2.25 -1.07
CA ARG A 415 -19.27 -2.06 0.00
C ARG A 415 -18.92 -3.40 0.64
N THR A 416 -17.64 -3.62 0.89
CA THR A 416 -17.16 -4.79 1.64
C THR A 416 -17.73 -4.79 3.05
N VAL A 417 -18.47 -5.84 3.38
CA VAL A 417 -19.04 -6.06 4.72
C VAL A 417 -18.25 -7.09 5.53
N ALA A 418 -17.58 -8.03 4.87
CA ALA A 418 -16.69 -9.00 5.50
C ALA A 418 -15.67 -9.54 4.50
N MET A 419 -14.51 -9.97 5.01
CA MET A 419 -13.49 -10.68 4.26
C MET A 419 -12.99 -11.83 5.14
N VAL A 420 -13.12 -13.08 4.66
CA VAL A 420 -12.91 -14.27 5.50
C VAL A 420 -12.19 -15.36 4.72
N THR A 421 -11.20 -15.98 5.36
CA THR A 421 -10.51 -17.16 4.84
C THR A 421 -11.28 -18.44 5.18
N LEU A 422 -11.75 -19.17 4.16
CA LEU A 422 -12.53 -20.40 4.33
C LEU A 422 -11.86 -21.59 3.63
N GLN A 423 -11.82 -22.73 4.32
CA GLN A 423 -11.35 -23.99 3.73
C GLN A 423 -12.33 -24.50 2.66
N ALA A 424 -11.82 -25.30 1.72
CA ALA A 424 -12.61 -25.82 0.61
C ALA A 424 -13.84 -26.65 1.03
N ASP A 425 -13.82 -27.29 2.19
CA ASP A 425 -14.96 -28.03 2.75
C ASP A 425 -16.05 -27.12 3.34
N LYS A 426 -15.78 -25.82 3.51
CA LYS A 426 -16.69 -24.82 4.10
C LYS A 426 -17.39 -23.93 3.09
N VAL A 427 -17.11 -24.11 1.80
CA VAL A 427 -17.70 -23.33 0.71
C VAL A 427 -18.22 -24.23 -0.41
N VAL A 428 -19.12 -23.69 -1.23
CA VAL A 428 -19.53 -24.29 -2.51
C VAL A 428 -19.43 -23.26 -3.61
N GLN A 429 -19.05 -23.72 -4.81
CA GLN A 429 -19.21 -22.90 -6.01
C GLN A 429 -20.70 -22.68 -6.26
N ARG A 430 -21.05 -21.42 -6.49
CA ARG A 430 -22.38 -21.05 -6.94
C ARG A 430 -22.29 -20.64 -8.39
N ASP A 431 -22.90 -21.43 -9.28
CA ASP A 431 -22.95 -21.11 -10.71
C ASP A 431 -23.68 -19.77 -10.91
N GLY A 432 -22.91 -18.72 -11.20
CA GLY A 432 -23.42 -17.37 -11.40
C GLY A 432 -24.00 -17.20 -12.80
N HIS A 433 -25.30 -17.45 -12.98
CA HIS A 433 -26.08 -16.63 -13.90
C HIS A 433 -26.49 -15.37 -13.14
N LEU A 434 -25.74 -14.28 -13.37
CA LEU A 434 -26.20 -12.92 -13.06
C LEU A 434 -27.37 -12.53 -13.95
#